data_AF-A0A9D7XLD3-F1
#
_entry.id   AF-A0A9D7XLD3-F1
#
_cell.length_a   1.000
_cell.length_b   1.000
_cell.length_c   1.000
_cell.angle_alpha   90.00
_cell.angle_beta   90.00
_cell.angle_gamma   90.00
#
_symmetry.space_group_name_H-M   'P 1'
#
loop_
_entity.id
_entity.type
_entity.pdbx_description
1 polymer ?
#
loop_
_entity_poly.entity_id
_entity_poly.type
_entity_poly.pdbx_seq_one_letter_code
_entity_poly.pdbx_strand_id
1 'polypeptide(L)'
;MGAASNIIAFDFEKFKNVIIPSLKEGESNLLVKNEIEFHNTFNVYGIPGFTNLNAVMQLFNADLTTCKFDKRFAADENGTYETERVFYRPTKNCWAHEDLAYLFESLIMRHCSKYFLSVGKIYTLELAIKSRDIAAQKIIDKWGQGGNIWNHGSGGFGEGILGWINDAEVAELNRLSSTIELNASFWKSNINLLQSIKALIEISAAEGLGLLYGNELRKCLVNNFQYYIILKLTGSDEDIYNGWPAFTTEMIKDFR
;
A
#
# COMPACT_ATOMS: atom_id res chain seq x y z
N MET A 1 0.20 18.36 11.07
CA MET A 1 -0.41 17.07 11.44
C MET A 1 -0.18 16.08 10.31
N GLY A 2 0.62 15.02 10.48
CA GLY A 2 0.87 13.99 9.46
C GLY A 2 -0.09 12.81 9.56
N ALA A 3 -0.24 12.03 8.49
CA ALA A 3 -0.96 10.75 8.48
C ALA A 3 -0.04 9.63 8.97
N ALA A 4 -0.60 8.61 9.64
CA ALA A 4 0.17 7.41 9.94
C ALA A 4 0.56 6.76 8.61
N SER A 5 1.82 6.37 8.44
CA SER A 5 2.29 5.66 7.25
C SER A 5 2.80 4.29 7.61
N ASN A 6 2.81 3.42 6.60
CA ASN A 6 3.21 2.02 6.73
C ASN A 6 4.03 1.60 5.52
N ILE A 7 4.87 0.60 5.73
CA ILE A 7 5.65 -0.05 4.70
C ILE A 7 5.35 -1.54 4.74
N ILE A 8 5.20 -2.15 3.56
CA ILE A 8 5.15 -3.60 3.40
C ILE A 8 6.32 -4.08 2.57
N ALA A 9 6.84 -5.25 2.92
CA ALA A 9 7.60 -6.06 1.96
C ALA A 9 6.66 -7.03 1.29
N PHE A 10 6.74 -7.12 -0.04
CA PHE A 10 5.80 -7.89 -0.83
C PHE A 10 6.46 -8.61 -1.99
N ASP A 11 5.86 -9.73 -2.40
CA ASP A 11 6.24 -10.48 -3.59
C ASP A 11 5.88 -9.69 -4.85
N PHE A 12 6.88 -9.01 -5.43
CA PHE A 12 6.70 -8.16 -6.60
C PHE A 12 6.35 -8.97 -7.85
N GLU A 13 6.89 -10.18 -7.99
CA GLU A 13 6.61 -11.04 -9.14
C GLU A 13 5.17 -11.56 -9.09
N LYS A 14 4.67 -11.93 -7.91
CA LYS A 14 3.25 -12.29 -7.75
C LYS A 14 2.34 -11.09 -7.98
N PHE A 15 2.70 -9.90 -7.48
CA PHE A 15 1.97 -8.67 -7.79
C PHE A 15 1.86 -8.43 -9.30
N LYS A 16 2.99 -8.51 -10.01
CA LYS A 16 3.06 -8.21 -11.45
C LYS A 16 2.42 -9.29 -12.32
N ASN A 17 2.63 -10.57 -12.00
CA ASN A 17 2.26 -11.68 -12.87
C ASN A 17 0.93 -12.34 -12.47
N VAL A 18 0.42 -12.07 -11.26
CA VAL A 18 -0.87 -12.61 -10.79
C VAL A 18 -1.86 -11.49 -10.55
N ILE A 19 -1.56 -10.52 -9.68
CA ILE A 19 -2.55 -9.51 -9.26
C ILE A 19 -2.94 -8.57 -10.42
N ILE A 20 -1.95 -8.00 -11.13
CA ILE A 20 -2.23 -7.09 -12.25
C ILE A 20 -3.06 -7.79 -13.36
N PRO A 21 -2.67 -8.99 -13.86
CA PRO A 21 -3.49 -9.71 -14.84
C PRO A 21 -4.88 -10.06 -14.31
N SER A 22 -4.99 -10.55 -13.07
CA SER A 22 -6.28 -10.86 -12.45
C SER A 22 -7.23 -9.66 -12.43
N LEU A 23 -6.73 -8.47 -12.08
CA LEU A 23 -7.51 -7.23 -12.11
C LEU A 23 -8.02 -6.90 -13.51
N LYS A 24 -7.18 -7.06 -14.55
CA LYS A 24 -7.57 -6.82 -15.95
C LYS A 24 -8.66 -7.79 -16.43
N GLU A 25 -8.68 -9.02 -15.92
CA GLU A 25 -9.74 -10.01 -16.16
C GLU A 25 -11.03 -9.74 -15.36
N GLY A 26 -10.98 -8.88 -14.33
CA GLY A 26 -12.12 -8.51 -13.51
C GLY A 26 -12.75 -9.72 -12.80
N GLU A 27 -14.08 -9.73 -12.70
CA GLU A 27 -14.86 -10.75 -12.00
C GLU A 27 -14.81 -12.15 -12.67
N SER A 28 -14.28 -12.24 -13.88
CA SER A 28 -14.03 -13.54 -14.53
C SER A 28 -12.86 -14.30 -13.88
N ASN A 29 -11.96 -13.58 -13.21
CA ASN A 29 -10.86 -14.17 -12.47
C ASN A 29 -11.29 -14.54 -11.04
N LEU A 30 -11.02 -15.79 -10.63
CA LEU A 30 -11.46 -16.31 -9.34
C LEU A 30 -10.90 -15.51 -8.14
N LEU A 31 -9.67 -15.00 -8.24
CA LEU A 31 -9.03 -14.24 -7.17
C LEU A 31 -9.78 -12.93 -6.92
N VAL A 32 -10.07 -12.17 -7.99
CA VAL A 32 -10.80 -10.91 -7.92
C VAL A 32 -12.25 -11.12 -7.50
N LYS A 33 -12.92 -12.13 -8.08
CA LYS A 33 -14.30 -12.48 -7.72
C LYS A 33 -14.44 -12.73 -6.22
N ASN A 34 -13.58 -13.57 -5.65
CA ASN A 34 -13.62 -13.89 -4.22
C ASN A 34 -13.37 -12.66 -3.35
N GLU A 35 -12.47 -11.76 -3.76
CA GLU A 35 -12.19 -10.53 -3.02
C GLU A 35 -13.38 -9.57 -3.05
N ILE A 36 -14.02 -9.40 -4.21
CA ILE A 36 -15.24 -8.60 -4.35
C ILE A 36 -16.38 -9.20 -3.51
N GLU A 37 -16.58 -10.52 -3.55
CA GLU A 37 -17.58 -11.21 -2.73
C GLU A 37 -17.33 -11.02 -1.23
N PHE A 38 -16.08 -11.04 -0.79
CA PHE A 38 -15.68 -10.73 0.58
C PHE A 38 -16.10 -9.30 0.97
N HIS A 39 -15.74 -8.29 0.16
CA HIS A 39 -16.09 -6.90 0.46
C HIS A 39 -17.60 -6.62 0.44
N ASN A 40 -18.33 -7.25 -0.48
CA ASN A 40 -19.80 -7.18 -0.54
C ASN A 40 -20.46 -7.83 0.69
N THR A 41 -19.97 -8.99 1.13
CA THR A 41 -20.55 -9.74 2.25
C THR A 41 -20.38 -9.01 3.58
N PHE A 42 -19.18 -8.48 3.83
CA PHE A 42 -18.87 -7.78 5.09
C PHE A 42 -19.17 -6.28 5.02
N ASN A 43 -19.71 -5.81 3.89
CA ASN A 43 -20.05 -4.42 3.62
C ASN A 43 -18.95 -3.45 4.08
N VAL A 44 -17.69 -3.80 3.79
CA VAL A 44 -16.51 -3.12 4.33
C VAL A 44 -16.51 -1.62 3.94
N TYR A 45 -17.21 -1.26 2.87
CA TYR A 45 -17.24 0.09 2.30
C TYR A 45 -18.63 0.68 2.05
N GLY A 46 -19.71 -0.01 2.43
CA GLY A 46 -21.07 0.55 2.29
C GLY A 46 -21.59 0.63 0.85
N ILE A 47 -20.91 0.02 -0.13
CA ILE A 47 -21.23 0.13 -1.56
C ILE A 47 -21.58 -1.26 -2.10
N PRO A 48 -22.87 -1.57 -2.30
CA PRO A 48 -23.28 -2.78 -2.99
C PRO A 48 -23.09 -2.63 -4.50
N GLY A 49 -22.66 -3.71 -5.17
CA GLY A 49 -22.84 -3.83 -6.63
C GLY A 49 -21.60 -3.69 -7.52
N PHE A 50 -20.42 -4.08 -7.04
CA PHE A 50 -19.22 -4.21 -7.87
C PHE A 50 -19.43 -5.17 -9.05
N THR A 51 -19.41 -4.63 -10.27
CA THR A 51 -19.54 -5.40 -11.52
C THR A 51 -18.71 -4.76 -12.64
N ASN A 52 -18.36 -5.56 -13.66
CA ASN A 52 -17.66 -5.13 -14.88
C ASN A 52 -16.30 -4.44 -14.62
N LEU A 53 -15.53 -4.92 -13.63
CA LEU A 53 -14.21 -4.36 -13.29
C LEU A 53 -13.24 -4.41 -14.48
N ASN A 54 -13.30 -5.45 -15.32
CA ASN A 54 -12.42 -5.59 -16.47
C ASN A 54 -12.56 -4.41 -17.46
N ALA A 55 -13.76 -3.89 -17.68
CA ALA A 55 -13.98 -2.71 -18.52
C ALA A 55 -13.34 -1.45 -17.91
N VAL A 56 -13.45 -1.27 -16.60
CA VAL A 56 -12.84 -0.14 -15.87
C VAL A 56 -11.30 -0.23 -15.91
N MET A 57 -10.75 -1.44 -15.79
CA MET A 57 -9.30 -1.66 -15.81
C MET A 57 -8.66 -1.39 -17.17
N GLN A 58 -9.43 -1.31 -18.27
CA GLN A 58 -8.91 -0.87 -19.58
C GLN A 58 -8.49 0.60 -19.61
N LEU A 59 -8.93 1.41 -18.64
CA LEU A 59 -8.54 2.82 -18.52
C LEU A 59 -7.14 3.03 -17.97
N PHE A 60 -6.61 2.01 -17.30
CA PHE A 60 -5.30 2.05 -16.71
C PHE A 60 -4.27 1.54 -17.70
N ASN A 61 -3.04 2.05 -17.60
CA ASN A 61 -1.93 1.48 -18.32
C ASN A 61 -1.63 0.03 -17.88
N ALA A 62 -0.68 -0.60 -18.55
CA ALA A 62 -0.39 -2.02 -18.36
C ALA A 62 0.09 -2.35 -16.94
N ASP A 63 0.85 -1.45 -16.31
CA ASP A 63 1.38 -1.63 -14.95
C ASP A 63 0.48 -1.02 -13.85
N LEU A 64 -0.70 -0.53 -14.23
CA LEU A 64 -1.68 0.08 -13.34
C LEU A 64 -1.17 1.34 -12.59
N THR A 65 -0.10 1.98 -13.03
CA THR A 65 0.43 3.22 -12.40
C THR A 65 -0.22 4.51 -12.90
N THR A 66 -0.88 4.48 -14.06
CA THR A 66 -1.56 5.65 -14.63
C THR A 66 -2.93 5.29 -15.18
N CYS A 67 -3.84 6.27 -15.19
CA CYS A 67 -5.21 6.14 -15.71
C CYS A 67 -5.48 7.26 -16.73
N LYS A 68 -6.36 6.98 -17.70
CA LYS A 68 -6.83 7.97 -18.69
C LYS A 68 -7.55 9.17 -18.06
N PHE A 69 -8.13 9.00 -16.87
CA PHE A 69 -8.88 10.02 -16.15
C PHE A 69 -8.15 10.46 -14.87
N ASP A 70 -8.47 11.66 -14.37
CA ASP A 70 -8.01 12.11 -13.06
C ASP A 70 -8.68 11.28 -11.95
N LYS A 71 -8.33 11.51 -10.67
CA LYS A 71 -8.88 10.75 -9.54
C LYS A 71 -10.39 10.96 -9.31
N ARG A 72 -11.04 11.88 -10.03
CA ARG A 72 -12.46 12.23 -9.85
C ARG A 72 -13.32 11.55 -10.90
N PHE A 73 -13.17 10.24 -11.01
CA PHE A 73 -14.00 9.41 -11.90
C PHE A 73 -14.89 8.44 -11.12
N ALA A 74 -16.03 8.15 -11.72
CA ALA A 74 -16.82 6.96 -11.46
C ALA A 74 -17.16 6.31 -12.81
N ALA A 75 -17.17 4.97 -12.83
CA ALA A 75 -17.53 4.17 -14.00
C ALA A 75 -18.70 3.27 -13.64
N ASP A 76 -19.81 3.34 -14.38
CA ASP A 76 -20.94 2.43 -14.19
C ASP A 76 -20.69 1.05 -14.82
N GLU A 77 -21.62 0.11 -14.58
CA GLU A 77 -21.60 -1.25 -15.13
C GLU A 77 -21.58 -1.32 -16.66
N ASN A 78 -21.91 -0.23 -17.37
CA ASN A 78 -21.86 -0.14 -18.83
C ASN A 78 -20.56 0.52 -19.33
N GLY A 79 -19.64 0.89 -18.43
CA GLY A 79 -18.42 1.62 -18.75
C GLY A 79 -18.67 3.09 -19.08
N THR A 80 -19.83 3.64 -18.71
CA THR A 80 -20.10 5.08 -18.85
C THR A 80 -19.41 5.82 -17.72
N TYR A 81 -18.62 6.84 -18.07
CA TYR A 81 -17.83 7.61 -17.12
C TYR A 81 -18.54 8.90 -16.75
N GLU A 82 -18.66 9.15 -15.45
CA GLU A 82 -19.08 10.45 -14.92
C GLU A 82 -17.84 11.16 -14.35
N THR A 83 -17.36 12.21 -15.02
CA THR A 83 -16.22 13.04 -14.60
C THR A 83 -16.73 14.26 -13.83
N GLU A 84 -17.27 14.08 -12.64
CA GLU A 84 -17.55 15.13 -11.65
C GLU A 84 -18.14 14.47 -10.39
N ARG A 85 -17.31 14.15 -9.40
CA ARG A 85 -17.78 13.59 -8.12
C ARG A 85 -18.47 14.73 -7.33
N VAL A 86 -19.80 14.83 -7.43
CA VAL A 86 -20.62 15.36 -6.34
C VAL A 86 -20.94 14.15 -5.46
N PHE A 87 -20.36 14.13 -4.26
CA PHE A 87 -20.57 13.19 -3.16
C PHE A 87 -21.71 12.17 -3.34
N TYR A 88 -21.37 10.88 -3.23
CA TYR A 88 -22.29 9.79 -2.86
C TYR A 88 -23.52 9.62 -3.76
N ARG A 89 -23.49 8.61 -4.64
CA ARG A 89 -24.72 8.02 -5.18
C ARG A 89 -24.85 6.58 -4.66
N PRO A 90 -25.45 6.37 -3.48
CA PRO A 90 -25.66 5.04 -2.89
C PRO A 90 -26.66 4.16 -3.65
N THR A 91 -27.04 4.54 -4.88
CA THR A 91 -28.11 3.92 -5.66
C THR A 91 -27.67 3.39 -7.03
N LYS A 92 -26.40 3.55 -7.43
CA LYS A 92 -25.89 3.02 -8.70
C LYS A 92 -24.69 2.10 -8.47
N ASN A 93 -24.71 0.94 -9.12
CA ASN A 93 -23.56 0.03 -9.23
C ASN A 93 -22.46 0.73 -10.03
N CYS A 94 -21.42 1.23 -9.35
CA CYS A 94 -20.29 1.87 -10.02
C CYS A 94 -18.98 1.62 -9.29
N TRP A 95 -17.88 1.71 -10.04
CA TRP A 95 -16.53 1.78 -9.52
C TRP A 95 -16.11 3.24 -9.44
N ALA A 96 -15.96 3.77 -8.23
CA ALA A 96 -15.23 5.01 -8.04
C ALA A 96 -13.74 4.73 -7.81
N HIS A 97 -12.91 5.75 -8.05
CA HIS A 97 -11.47 5.70 -7.82
C HIS A 97 -11.09 5.09 -6.45
N GLU A 98 -11.76 5.53 -5.40
CA GLU A 98 -11.52 5.10 -4.02
C GLU A 98 -11.82 3.61 -3.80
N ASP A 99 -12.90 3.10 -4.41
CA ASP A 99 -13.27 1.68 -4.31
C ASP A 99 -12.22 0.78 -4.96
N LEU A 100 -11.71 1.23 -6.10
CA LEU A 100 -10.64 0.54 -6.83
C LEU A 100 -9.34 0.57 -6.04
N ALA A 101 -9.01 1.70 -5.41
CA ALA A 101 -7.83 1.82 -4.55
C ALA A 101 -7.91 0.85 -3.36
N TYR A 102 -9.05 0.77 -2.69
CA TYR A 102 -9.24 -0.19 -1.59
C TYR A 102 -9.16 -1.64 -2.05
N LEU A 103 -9.79 -1.98 -3.19
CA LEU A 103 -9.68 -3.33 -3.75
C LEU A 103 -8.22 -3.68 -4.05
N PHE A 104 -7.50 -2.77 -4.69
CA PHE A 104 -6.11 -2.94 -5.06
C PHE A 104 -5.21 -3.14 -3.84
N GLU A 105 -5.40 -2.32 -2.80
CA GLU A 105 -4.70 -2.46 -1.52
C GLU A 105 -5.01 -3.81 -0.86
N SER A 106 -6.28 -4.20 -0.80
CA SER A 106 -6.68 -5.46 -0.16
C SER A 106 -6.05 -6.66 -0.87
N LEU A 107 -6.05 -6.66 -2.21
CA LEU A 107 -5.43 -7.72 -3.00
C LEU A 107 -3.93 -7.85 -2.75
N ILE A 108 -3.19 -6.74 -2.76
CA ILE A 108 -1.75 -6.76 -2.48
C ILE A 108 -1.50 -7.23 -1.06
N MET A 109 -2.24 -6.69 -0.09
CA MET A 109 -2.07 -7.03 1.32
C MET A 109 -2.31 -8.51 1.59
N ARG A 110 -3.39 -9.09 1.06
CA ARG A 110 -3.74 -10.50 1.29
C ARG A 110 -2.85 -11.48 0.54
N HIS A 111 -2.39 -11.12 -0.65
CA HIS A 111 -1.79 -12.10 -1.55
C HIS A 111 -0.31 -11.91 -1.78
N CYS A 112 0.24 -10.71 -1.57
CA CYS A 112 1.64 -10.42 -1.88
C CYS A 112 2.46 -10.03 -0.66
N SER A 113 1.85 -9.45 0.37
CA SER A 113 2.58 -8.97 1.56
C SER A 113 3.14 -10.11 2.41
N LYS A 114 4.33 -9.87 2.97
CA LYS A 114 5.02 -10.80 3.89
C LYS A 114 5.43 -10.15 5.20
N TYR A 115 5.99 -8.94 5.12
CA TYR A 115 6.41 -8.17 6.28
C TYR A 115 5.69 -6.83 6.33
N PHE A 116 5.44 -6.36 7.54
CA PHE A 116 4.78 -5.07 7.77
C PHE A 116 5.54 -4.25 8.81
N LEU A 117 5.68 -2.96 8.50
CA LEU A 117 6.28 -1.96 9.38
C LEU A 117 5.38 -0.72 9.46
N SER A 118 4.94 -0.40 10.67
CA SER A 118 4.29 0.88 10.97
C SER A 118 5.36 1.95 11.17
N VAL A 119 5.33 3.02 10.38
CA VAL A 119 6.32 4.10 10.46
C VAL A 119 5.82 5.34 11.21
N GLY A 120 4.62 5.29 11.77
CA GLY A 120 4.05 6.42 12.50
C GLY A 120 3.70 7.59 11.57
N LYS A 121 3.60 8.82 12.10
CA LYS A 121 3.09 9.96 11.32
C LYS A 121 4.14 10.57 10.40
N ILE A 122 4.11 10.26 9.10
CA ILE A 122 5.04 10.79 8.11
C ILE A 122 4.26 11.33 6.91
N TYR A 123 4.72 12.46 6.35
CA TYR A 123 4.08 13.04 5.17
C TYR A 123 4.54 12.36 3.87
N THR A 124 5.84 12.22 3.72
CA THR A 124 6.46 11.49 2.61
C THR A 124 7.73 10.81 3.09
N LEU A 125 8.06 9.67 2.49
CA LEU A 125 9.29 8.95 2.79
C LEU A 125 10.54 9.77 2.45
N GLU A 126 10.50 10.55 1.36
CA GLU A 126 11.56 11.47 0.93
C GLU A 126 11.94 12.49 2.02
N LEU A 127 10.96 13.04 2.74
CA LEU A 127 11.24 14.01 3.80
C LEU A 127 11.91 13.36 5.02
N ALA A 128 11.65 12.07 5.25
CA ALA A 128 12.17 11.31 6.38
C ALA A 128 13.57 10.74 6.09
N ILE A 129 13.81 10.29 4.86
CA ILE A 129 15.04 9.59 4.44
C ILE A 129 15.77 10.42 3.39
N LYS A 130 17.01 10.81 3.69
CA LYS A 130 17.91 11.51 2.77
C LYS A 130 19.02 10.58 2.33
N SER A 131 19.48 10.68 1.09
CA SER A 131 20.70 9.99 0.65
C SER A 131 21.75 10.96 0.17
N ARG A 132 23.03 10.62 0.41
CA ARG A 132 24.17 11.29 -0.24
C ARG A 132 24.42 10.77 -1.65
N ASP A 133 23.91 9.58 -1.96
CA ASP A 133 24.03 8.94 -3.26
C ASP A 133 22.80 9.23 -4.14
N ILE A 134 23.04 9.70 -5.37
CA ILE A 134 22.00 10.10 -6.32
C ILE A 134 21.14 8.91 -6.76
N ALA A 135 21.71 7.71 -6.90
CA ALA A 135 20.96 6.53 -7.31
C ALA A 135 20.01 6.08 -6.19
N ALA A 136 20.50 6.04 -4.95
CA ALA A 136 19.65 5.74 -3.79
C ALA A 136 18.53 6.79 -3.62
N GLN A 137 18.82 8.07 -3.81
CA GLN A 137 17.80 9.12 -3.73
C GLN A 137 16.69 8.92 -4.78
N LYS A 138 17.05 8.60 -6.03
CA LYS A 138 16.06 8.31 -7.08
C LYS A 138 15.13 7.14 -6.73
N ILE A 139 15.66 6.10 -6.10
CA ILE A 139 14.87 4.95 -5.66
C ILE A 139 13.92 5.36 -4.53
N ILE A 140 14.39 6.14 -3.55
CA ILE A 140 13.58 6.66 -2.44
C ILE A 140 12.46 7.58 -2.97
N ASP A 141 12.77 8.46 -3.91
CA ASP A 141 11.80 9.38 -4.53
C ASP A 141 10.72 8.58 -5.28
N LYS A 142 11.14 7.58 -6.08
CA LYS A 142 10.22 6.67 -6.76
C LYS A 142 9.34 5.93 -5.76
N TRP A 143 9.91 5.43 -4.68
CA TRP A 143 9.15 4.73 -3.65
C TRP A 143 8.12 5.65 -2.96
N GLY A 144 8.44 6.94 -2.81
CA GLY A 144 7.53 7.94 -2.25
C GLY A 144 6.42 8.42 -3.20
N GLN A 145 6.51 8.15 -4.51
CA GLN A 145 5.63 8.78 -5.52
C GLN A 145 5.09 7.81 -6.60
N GLY A 146 5.62 6.59 -6.71
CA GLY A 146 5.36 5.67 -7.82
C GLY A 146 3.95 5.09 -7.87
N GLY A 147 3.17 5.23 -6.80
CA GLY A 147 1.83 4.67 -6.64
C GLY A 147 0.75 5.74 -6.53
N ASN A 148 1.10 7.00 -6.81
CA ASN A 148 0.26 8.17 -6.60
C ASN A 148 -1.15 8.08 -7.19
N ILE A 149 -1.38 7.28 -8.24
CA ILE A 149 -2.72 7.08 -8.78
C ILE A 149 -3.63 6.34 -7.78
N TRP A 150 -3.12 5.42 -6.97
CA TRP A 150 -3.91 4.62 -6.01
C TRP A 150 -4.11 5.30 -4.66
N ASN A 151 -3.57 6.50 -4.48
CA ASN A 151 -3.85 7.31 -3.30
C ASN A 151 -5.28 7.88 -3.38
N HIS A 152 -6.14 7.49 -2.44
CA HIS A 152 -7.54 7.92 -2.39
C HIS A 152 -7.67 9.22 -1.58
N GLY A 153 -7.98 10.33 -2.25
CA GLY A 153 -8.30 11.60 -1.60
C GLY A 153 -7.56 12.83 -2.14
N SER A 154 -8.20 13.99 -1.96
CA SER A 154 -7.66 15.33 -2.28
C SER A 154 -7.44 16.20 -1.03
N GLY A 155 -7.71 15.67 0.17
CA GLY A 155 -7.84 16.41 1.44
C GLY A 155 -6.54 16.64 2.23
N GLY A 156 -5.37 16.62 1.58
CA GLY A 156 -4.11 17.03 2.20
C GLY A 156 -3.35 15.99 3.03
N PHE A 157 -3.87 14.75 3.17
CA PHE A 157 -3.21 13.68 3.94
C PHE A 157 -2.72 12.48 3.11
N GLY A 158 -3.08 12.40 1.83
CA GLY A 158 -2.59 11.40 0.88
C GLY A 158 -2.82 9.96 1.35
N GLU A 159 -4.07 9.55 1.50
CA GLU A 159 -4.43 8.22 1.97
C GLU A 159 -4.18 7.15 0.89
N GLY A 160 -4.04 5.89 1.29
CA GLY A 160 -3.76 4.77 0.39
C GLY A 160 -2.29 4.58 -0.02
N ILE A 161 -2.05 3.96 -1.18
CA ILE A 161 -0.69 3.68 -1.70
C ILE A 161 -0.05 4.94 -2.28
N LEU A 162 1.16 5.23 -1.79
CA LEU A 162 1.97 6.38 -2.21
C LEU A 162 3.06 5.96 -3.21
N GLY A 163 3.62 4.77 -3.02
CA GLY A 163 4.48 4.18 -4.04
C GLY A 163 5.10 2.86 -3.66
N TRP A 164 5.84 2.31 -4.62
CA TRP A 164 6.48 1.01 -4.49
C TRP A 164 7.75 0.94 -5.33
N ILE A 165 8.61 -0.01 -4.98
CA ILE A 165 9.82 -0.40 -5.70
C ILE A 165 9.90 -1.92 -5.78
N ASN A 166 10.53 -2.42 -6.84
CA ASN A 166 10.68 -3.86 -7.05
C ASN A 166 11.87 -4.45 -6.26
N ASP A 167 11.99 -5.76 -6.29
CA ASP A 167 13.06 -6.54 -5.66
C ASP A 167 14.46 -6.13 -6.12
N ALA A 168 14.67 -5.85 -7.41
CA ALA A 168 15.96 -5.38 -7.93
C ALA A 168 16.33 -3.99 -7.38
N GLU A 169 15.36 -3.08 -7.26
CA GLU A 169 15.53 -1.75 -6.67
C GLU A 169 15.78 -1.82 -5.17
N VAL A 170 15.15 -2.76 -4.46
CA VAL A 170 15.41 -3.02 -3.05
C VAL A 170 16.82 -3.58 -2.84
N ALA A 171 17.27 -4.51 -3.69
CA ALA A 171 18.63 -5.05 -3.63
C ALA A 171 19.69 -3.96 -3.84
N GLU A 172 19.45 -3.05 -4.78
CA GLU A 172 20.32 -1.90 -5.02
C GLU A 172 20.29 -0.91 -3.85
N LEU A 173 19.11 -0.61 -3.30
CA LEU A 173 18.98 0.24 -2.12
C LEU A 173 19.71 -0.34 -0.92
N ASN A 174 19.67 -1.66 -0.73
CA ASN A 174 20.40 -2.36 0.33
C ASN A 174 21.92 -2.23 0.15
N ARG A 175 22.42 -2.40 -1.08
CA ARG A 175 23.84 -2.20 -1.42
C ARG A 175 24.32 -0.78 -1.10
N LEU A 176 23.44 0.20 -1.27
CA LEU A 176 23.70 1.62 -1.05
C LEU A 176 23.35 2.11 0.37
N SER A 177 22.92 1.22 1.27
CA SER A 177 22.34 1.57 2.58
C SER A 177 23.25 2.36 3.52
N SER A 178 24.57 2.31 3.31
CA SER A 178 25.57 3.10 4.04
C SER A 178 25.52 4.59 3.71
N THR A 179 24.91 4.97 2.58
CA THR A 179 24.77 6.36 2.10
C THR A 179 23.45 7.00 2.51
N ILE A 180 22.54 6.21 3.09
CA ILE A 180 21.21 6.61 3.51
C ILE A 180 21.26 7.17 4.94
N GLU A 181 20.88 8.44 5.06
CA GLU A 181 20.88 9.26 6.27
C GLU A 181 19.46 9.71 6.66
N LEU A 182 19.27 10.05 7.93
CA LEU A 182 18.02 10.64 8.40
C LEU A 182 18.01 12.15 8.27
N ASN A 183 16.82 12.70 8.03
CA ASN A 183 16.60 14.11 8.19
C ASN A 183 16.47 14.48 9.68
N ALA A 184 17.60 14.81 10.33
CA ALA A 184 17.69 15.07 11.77
C ALA A 184 16.77 16.21 12.28
N SER A 185 16.40 17.15 11.41
CA SER A 185 15.46 18.23 11.76
C SER A 185 14.02 17.74 11.98
N PHE A 186 13.71 16.52 11.53
CA PHE A 186 12.36 15.98 11.55
C PHE A 186 12.12 15.06 12.78
N TRP A 187 13.15 14.47 13.39
CA TRP A 187 12.96 13.42 14.40
C TRP A 187 14.09 13.29 15.43
N LYS A 188 13.87 13.75 16.67
CA LYS A 188 14.74 13.44 17.83
C LYS A 188 14.38 12.12 18.52
N SER A 189 13.21 11.54 18.26
CA SER A 189 12.68 10.35 18.95
C SER A 189 12.67 9.04 18.12
N ASN A 190 13.13 9.04 16.86
CA ASN A 190 12.87 7.92 15.92
C ASN A 190 14.13 7.21 15.37
N ILE A 191 15.24 7.14 16.12
CA ILE A 191 16.42 6.31 15.70
C ILE A 191 15.99 4.86 15.42
N ASN A 192 15.12 4.31 16.26
CA ASN A 192 14.63 2.92 16.13
C ASN A 192 13.80 2.70 14.86
N LEU A 193 13.15 3.74 14.35
CA LEU A 193 12.37 3.66 13.12
C LEU A 193 13.28 3.48 11.90
N LEU A 194 14.40 4.21 11.81
CA LEU A 194 15.34 4.01 10.70
C LEU A 194 15.97 2.62 10.75
N GLN A 195 16.34 2.17 11.94
CA GLN A 195 16.85 0.81 12.11
C GLN A 195 15.81 -0.22 11.64
N SER A 196 14.52 0.03 11.90
CA SER A 196 13.44 -0.83 11.40
C SER A 196 13.30 -0.78 9.88
N ILE A 197 13.40 0.41 9.26
CA ILE A 197 13.34 0.56 7.80
C ILE A 197 14.56 -0.12 7.14
N LYS A 198 15.77 0.08 7.69
CA LYS A 198 17.00 -0.57 7.20
C LYS A 198 16.91 -2.09 7.36
N ALA A 199 16.47 -2.59 8.51
CA ALA A 199 16.25 -4.02 8.71
C ALA A 199 15.24 -4.59 7.73
N LEU A 200 14.15 -3.86 7.44
CA LEU A 200 13.18 -4.27 6.44
C LEU A 200 13.77 -4.30 5.02
N ILE A 201 14.60 -3.31 4.65
CA ILE A 201 15.34 -3.32 3.37
C ILE A 201 16.27 -4.53 3.28
N GLU A 202 17.02 -4.82 4.34
CA GLU A 202 17.95 -5.96 4.41
C GLU A 202 17.21 -7.30 4.26
N ILE A 203 16.11 -7.48 5.02
CA ILE A 203 15.27 -8.69 4.94
C ILE A 203 14.68 -8.83 3.54
N SER A 204 14.10 -7.76 2.99
CA SER A 204 13.51 -7.78 1.65
C SER A 204 14.54 -8.09 0.57
N ALA A 205 15.74 -7.52 0.65
CA ALA A 205 16.82 -7.81 -0.29
C ALA A 205 17.29 -9.27 -0.20
N ALA A 206 17.39 -9.82 1.01
CA ALA A 206 17.78 -11.22 1.23
C ALA A 206 16.74 -12.22 0.68
N GLU A 207 15.47 -11.82 0.66
CA GLU A 207 14.36 -12.66 0.21
C GLU A 207 13.86 -12.37 -1.21
N GLY A 208 14.42 -11.37 -1.89
CA GLY A 208 13.97 -10.98 -3.23
C GLY A 208 12.57 -10.35 -3.24
N LEU A 209 12.27 -9.50 -2.27
CA LEU A 209 10.97 -8.83 -2.12
C LEU A 209 11.05 -7.35 -2.53
N GLY A 210 9.95 -6.84 -3.08
CA GLY A 210 9.73 -5.41 -3.27
C GLY A 210 9.29 -4.71 -1.98
N LEU A 211 9.24 -3.38 -2.01
CA LEU A 211 8.72 -2.56 -0.91
C LEU A 211 7.60 -1.64 -1.41
N LEU A 212 6.51 -1.55 -0.65
CA LEU A 212 5.39 -0.65 -0.91
C LEU A 212 5.12 0.23 0.31
N TYR A 213 4.85 1.50 0.06
CA TYR A 213 4.64 2.56 1.04
C TYR A 213 3.25 3.17 0.85
N GLY A 214 2.54 3.35 1.96
CA GLY A 214 1.20 3.92 1.95
C GLY A 214 0.72 4.32 3.34
N ASN A 215 -0.22 5.27 3.36
CA ASN A 215 -0.73 5.82 4.61
C ASN A 215 -1.77 4.91 5.27
N GLU A 216 -2.49 4.11 4.49
CA GLU A 216 -3.65 3.38 5.01
C GLU A 216 -3.62 1.86 4.85
N LEU A 217 -2.46 1.31 4.45
CA LEU A 217 -2.25 -0.14 4.28
C LEU A 217 -2.69 -0.97 5.51
N ARG A 218 -2.60 -0.40 6.71
CA ARG A 218 -3.04 -1.03 7.95
C ARG A 218 -4.55 -1.31 8.03
N LYS A 219 -5.40 -0.54 7.35
CA LYS A 219 -6.86 -0.75 7.37
C LYS A 219 -7.21 -2.10 6.73
N CYS A 220 -6.46 -2.49 5.72
CA CYS A 220 -6.56 -3.80 5.09
C CYS A 220 -5.99 -4.95 5.95
N LEU A 221 -5.18 -4.68 6.99
CA LEU A 221 -4.67 -5.71 7.91
C LEU A 221 -5.73 -6.18 8.92
N VAL A 222 -6.49 -5.25 9.49
CA VAL A 222 -7.46 -5.54 10.56
C VAL A 222 -8.58 -6.47 10.07
N ASN A 223 -8.84 -6.47 8.76
CA ASN A 223 -9.85 -7.32 8.13
C ASN A 223 -9.28 -8.63 7.56
N ASN A 224 -7.97 -8.86 7.65
CA ASN A 224 -7.28 -10.00 7.03
C ASN A 224 -6.40 -10.73 8.06
N PHE A 225 -6.96 -11.76 8.70
CA PHE A 225 -6.31 -12.65 9.68
C PHE A 225 -5.23 -13.58 9.08
N GLN A 226 -4.31 -13.09 8.25
CA GLN A 226 -3.21 -13.90 7.72
C GLN A 226 -1.85 -13.36 8.11
N TYR A 227 -1.17 -14.11 8.98
CA TYR A 227 0.28 -14.20 9.23
C TYR A 227 1.16 -13.05 8.70
N TYR A 228 1.17 -11.92 9.40
CA TYR A 228 2.19 -10.89 9.20
C TYR A 228 3.23 -10.97 10.30
N ILE A 229 4.50 -10.96 9.92
CA ILE A 229 5.58 -10.64 10.86
C ILE A 229 5.58 -9.11 10.99
N ILE A 230 5.02 -8.64 12.10
CA ILE A 230 5.09 -7.22 12.49
C ILE A 230 6.48 -6.97 13.05
N LEU A 231 7.29 -6.20 12.32
CA LEU A 231 8.58 -5.77 12.83
C LEU A 231 8.36 -4.63 13.84
N LYS A 232 8.38 -4.95 15.13
CA LYS A 232 8.42 -3.97 16.22
C LYS A 232 9.82 -3.98 16.84
N LEU A 233 10.69 -3.06 16.43
CA LEU A 233 11.95 -2.82 17.15
C LEU A 233 11.67 -1.82 18.27
N THR A 234 11.74 -2.34 19.49
CA THR A 234 11.36 -1.72 20.77
C THR A 234 11.90 -0.30 20.96
N GLY A 235 11.01 0.62 21.32
CA GLY A 235 11.32 1.94 21.86
C GLY A 235 10.05 2.55 22.46
N SER A 236 9.86 2.33 23.76
CA SER A 236 8.73 2.72 24.64
C SER A 236 7.35 2.16 24.29
N ASP A 237 6.78 1.44 25.25
CA ASP A 237 5.41 0.89 25.24
C ASP A 237 4.29 1.94 25.40
N GLU A 238 4.62 3.24 25.39
CA GLU A 238 3.70 4.29 25.81
C GLU A 238 2.93 5.01 24.69
N ASP A 239 3.28 4.81 23.41
CA ASP A 239 2.52 5.40 22.29
C ASP A 239 1.46 4.44 21.72
N ILE A 240 0.76 3.73 22.62
CA ILE A 240 -0.50 3.06 22.29
C ILE A 240 -1.51 4.16 21.96
N TYR A 241 -1.70 4.41 20.67
CA TYR A 241 -2.89 5.05 20.17
C TYR A 241 -4.11 4.33 20.76
N ASN A 242 -4.83 5.02 21.65
CA ASN A 242 -6.03 4.56 22.33
C ASN A 242 -6.98 3.86 21.35
N GLY A 243 -7.08 2.54 21.46
CA GLY A 243 -8.18 1.78 20.86
C GLY A 243 -7.94 0.31 20.53
N TRP A 244 -6.70 -0.18 20.36
CA TRP A 244 -6.48 -1.55 19.88
C TRP A 244 -5.28 -2.24 20.56
N PRO A 245 -5.34 -3.57 20.77
CA PRO A 245 -4.36 -4.29 21.57
C PRO A 245 -2.97 -4.20 20.95
N ALA A 246 -1.99 -3.84 21.78
CA ALA A 246 -0.59 -3.87 21.43
C ALA A 246 -0.19 -5.30 21.08
N PHE A 247 0.09 -5.57 19.80
CA PHE A 247 0.72 -6.82 19.41
C PHE A 247 2.18 -6.77 19.88
N THR A 248 2.44 -7.43 21.00
CA THR A 248 3.79 -7.72 21.48
C THR A 248 4.38 -8.89 20.70
N THR A 249 5.69 -8.84 20.51
CA THR A 249 6.51 -9.64 19.59
C THR A 249 6.67 -11.12 20.00
N GLU A 250 5.61 -11.82 20.42
CA GLU A 250 5.68 -13.19 20.96
C GLU A 250 4.96 -14.29 20.15
N MET A 251 4.62 -14.08 18.87
CA MET A 251 4.10 -15.15 18.00
C MET A 251 4.98 -15.47 16.79
N ILE A 252 6.30 -15.55 16.98
CA ILE A 252 7.23 -16.13 15.99
C ILE A 252 8.15 -17.14 16.67
N LYS A 253 7.56 -18.18 17.26
CA LYS A 253 8.24 -19.45 17.55
C LYS A 253 7.21 -20.55 17.49
N ASP A 254 6.94 -20.99 16.28
CA ASP A 254 6.64 -22.37 15.88
C ASP A 254 5.98 -22.30 14.50
N PHE A 255 6.09 -23.37 13.71
CA PHE A 255 5.65 -23.52 12.32
C PHE A 255 6.71 -23.20 11.25
N ARG A 256 7.63 -24.18 11.11
CA ARG A 256 8.19 -24.58 9.81
C ARG A 256 7.13 -25.33 9.00
#